data_AF-A0A954YD93-F1
#
_entry.id   AF-A0A954YD93-F1
#
_cell.length_a   1.000
_cell.length_b   1.000
_cell.length_c   1.000
_cell.angle_alpha   90.00
_cell.angle_beta   90.00
_cell.angle_gamma   90.00
#
_symmetry.space_group_name_H-M   'P 1'
#
loop_
_entity.id
_entity.type
_entity.pdbx_description
1 polymer ?
#
loop_
_entity_poly.entity_id
_entity_poly.type
_entity_poly.pdbx_seq_one_letter_code
_entity_poly.pdbx_strand_id
1 'polypeptide(L)'
;MPNRSDSQPVSSPSLGATLLFWTMLSAGAACLAVALLAPSWVEHRQALRAWAEADAEVRRLRAQVEMYERQVKHIRTDAAYVARLAQDGGFSVAEARRIEEAAQQAAEAPVEPPDAFSEAAAVVEGGMREYPALAVFVDPRTRPGVMAMSVALILSAFIIFARRRVPGSPPAELKRPAPRRSAT
;
A
#
# COMPACT_ATOMS: atom_id res chain seq x y z
N MET A 1 -64.20 -9.57 34.66
CA MET A 1 -63.25 -10.61 34.24
C MET A 1 -61.89 -9.95 34.04
N PRO A 2 -60.88 -10.22 34.90
CA PRO A 2 -59.59 -9.55 34.82
C PRO A 2 -58.73 -10.19 33.72
N ASN A 3 -58.26 -9.34 32.81
CA ASN A 3 -57.35 -9.67 31.74
C ASN A 3 -55.98 -9.99 32.37
N ARG A 4 -55.60 -11.27 32.44
CA ARG A 4 -54.31 -11.70 32.99
C ARG A 4 -53.25 -11.39 31.95
N SER A 5 -52.65 -10.21 32.07
CA SER A 5 -51.48 -9.81 31.31
C SER A 5 -50.31 -10.70 31.75
N ASP A 6 -50.19 -11.88 31.15
CA ASP A 6 -49.04 -12.74 31.32
C ASP A 6 -47.82 -12.01 30.72
N SER A 7 -47.08 -11.33 31.59
CA SER A 7 -45.81 -10.70 31.28
C SER A 7 -44.82 -11.81 30.95
N GLN A 8 -44.70 -12.12 29.66
CA GLN A 8 -43.65 -13.02 29.17
C GLN A 8 -42.29 -12.46 29.62
N PRO A 9 -41.45 -13.27 30.28
CA PRO A 9 -40.13 -12.83 30.69
C PRO A 9 -39.34 -12.43 29.45
N VAL A 10 -38.86 -11.19 29.44
CA VAL A 10 -38.00 -10.68 28.38
C VAL A 10 -36.69 -11.44 28.47
N SER A 11 -36.50 -12.44 27.62
CA SER A 11 -35.27 -13.22 27.55
C SER A 11 -34.10 -12.29 27.20
N SER A 12 -33.31 -11.92 28.20
CA SER A 12 -32.08 -11.13 27.99
C SER A 12 -31.15 -11.88 27.03
N PRO A 13 -30.55 -11.20 26.04
CA PRO A 13 -29.65 -11.83 25.09
C PRO A 13 -28.53 -12.58 25.83
N SER A 14 -28.27 -13.83 25.44
CA SER A 14 -27.22 -14.62 26.08
C SER A 14 -25.86 -13.96 25.87
N LEU A 15 -25.18 -13.60 26.96
CA LEU A 15 -23.88 -12.90 26.94
C LEU A 15 -22.87 -13.56 25.98
N GLY A 16 -22.81 -14.89 25.96
CA GLY A 16 -21.90 -15.63 25.08
C GLY A 16 -22.13 -15.38 23.59
N ALA A 17 -23.37 -15.14 23.16
CA ALA A 17 -23.65 -14.87 21.75
C ALA A 17 -23.30 -13.45 21.33
N THR A 18 -23.52 -12.49 22.23
CA THR A 18 -23.06 -11.12 22.03
C THR A 18 -21.55 -11.08 21.91
N LEU A 19 -20.83 -11.79 22.78
CA LEU A 19 -19.37 -11.90 22.72
C LEU A 19 -18.90 -12.52 21.40
N LEU A 20 -19.48 -13.66 20.99
CA LEU A 20 -19.13 -14.32 19.73
C LEU A 20 -19.38 -13.42 18.51
N PHE A 21 -20.48 -12.67 18.50
CA PHE A 21 -20.77 -11.71 17.43
C PHE A 21 -19.66 -10.66 17.32
N TRP A 22 -19.30 -10.03 18.44
CA TRP A 22 -18.28 -8.98 18.44
C TRP A 22 -16.91 -9.52 18.05
N THR A 23 -16.51 -10.71 18.52
CA THR A 23 -15.21 -11.28 18.14
C THR A 23 -15.15 -11.62 16.65
N MET A 24 -16.19 -12.23 16.08
CA MET A 24 -16.25 -12.52 14.65
C MET A 24 -16.26 -11.24 13.80
N LEU A 25 -17.03 -10.22 14.22
CA LEU A 25 -17.11 -8.94 13.53
C LEU A 25 -15.76 -8.21 13.55
N SER A 26 -15.13 -8.11 14.72
CA SER A 26 -13.83 -7.45 14.87
C SER A 26 -12.71 -8.20 14.12
N ALA A 27 -12.68 -9.53 14.20
CA ALA A 27 -11.69 -10.33 13.48
C ALA A 27 -11.85 -10.20 11.95
N GLY A 28 -13.08 -10.29 11.43
CA GLY A 28 -13.35 -10.11 10.01
C GLY A 28 -13.03 -8.69 9.52
N ALA A 29 -13.39 -7.67 10.29
CA ALA A 29 -13.08 -6.29 9.98
C ALA A 29 -11.59 -6.01 9.99
N ALA A 30 -10.84 -6.56 10.97
CA ALA A 30 -9.39 -6.42 11.03
C ALA A 30 -8.69 -7.06 9.83
N CYS A 31 -9.04 -8.31 9.49
CA CYS A 31 -8.49 -8.98 8.31
C CYS A 31 -8.80 -8.22 7.02
N LEU A 32 -10.02 -7.72 6.86
CA LEU A 32 -10.42 -6.94 5.70
C LEU A 32 -9.66 -5.60 5.62
N ALA A 33 -9.51 -4.91 6.75
CA ALA A 33 -8.76 -3.65 6.82
C ALA A 33 -7.30 -3.85 6.41
N VAL A 34 -6.65 -4.91 6.91
CA VAL A 34 -5.27 -5.25 6.52
C VAL A 34 -5.20 -5.61 5.03
N ALA A 35 -6.13 -6.40 4.50
CA ALA A 35 -6.16 -6.77 3.07
C ALA A 35 -6.34 -5.57 2.11
N LEU A 36 -6.96 -4.49 2.60
CA LEU A 36 -7.16 -3.24 1.84
C LEU A 36 -5.98 -2.28 2.00
N LEU A 37 -5.42 -2.17 3.20
CA LEU A 37 -4.38 -1.18 3.52
C LEU A 37 -2.96 -1.67 3.23
N ALA A 38 -2.71 -2.98 3.30
CA ALA A 38 -1.37 -3.54 3.11
C ALA A 38 -0.75 -3.18 1.74
N PRO A 39 -1.47 -3.27 0.60
CA PRO A 39 -0.89 -2.94 -0.70
C PRO A 39 -0.41 -1.49 -0.79
N SER A 40 -1.27 -0.54 -0.39
CA SER A 40 -0.91 0.89 -0.46
C SER A 40 0.21 1.27 0.50
N TRP A 41 0.28 0.62 1.66
CA TRP A 41 1.39 0.81 2.60
C TRP A 41 2.72 0.31 2.03
N VAL A 42 2.73 -0.85 1.37
CA VAL A 42 3.91 -1.41 0.71
C VAL A 42 4.41 -0.48 -0.41
N GLU A 43 3.50 -0.03 -1.27
CA GLU A 43 3.80 0.95 -2.34
C GLU A 43 4.41 2.23 -1.78
N HIS A 44 3.82 2.78 -0.71
CA HIS A 44 4.33 3.99 -0.06
C HIS A 44 5.75 3.80 0.50
N ARG A 45 6.03 2.66 1.15
CA ARG A 45 7.36 2.35 1.69
C ARG A 45 8.40 2.24 0.58
N GLN A 46 8.04 1.71 -0.57
CA GLN A 46 8.94 1.56 -1.70
C GLN A 46 9.21 2.91 -2.38
N ALA A 47 8.18 3.74 -2.55
CA ALA A 47 8.34 5.11 -3.04
C ALA A 47 9.32 5.92 -2.16
N LEU A 48 9.24 5.76 -0.83
CA LEU A 48 10.19 6.38 0.09
C LEU A 48 11.62 5.86 -0.08
N ARG A 49 11.82 4.55 -0.32
CA ARG A 49 13.15 3.96 -0.57
C ARG A 49 13.75 4.47 -1.88
N ALA A 50 12.97 4.44 -2.95
CA ALA A 50 13.39 4.94 -4.26
C ALA A 50 13.76 6.43 -4.20
N TRP A 51 12.97 7.23 -3.48
CA TRP A 51 13.28 8.64 -3.25
C TRP A 51 14.59 8.83 -2.49
N ALA A 52 14.82 8.05 -1.43
CA ALA A 52 16.06 8.12 -0.65
C ALA A 52 17.30 7.70 -1.47
N GLU A 53 17.18 6.70 -2.33
CA GLU A 53 18.24 6.26 -3.25
C GLU A 53 18.55 7.33 -4.30
N ALA A 54 17.53 7.89 -4.93
CA ALA A 54 17.69 8.98 -5.90
C ALA A 54 18.34 10.22 -5.26
N ASP A 55 17.92 10.59 -4.06
CA ASP A 55 18.48 11.71 -3.30
C ASP A 55 19.96 11.45 -2.90
N ALA A 56 20.30 10.19 -2.57
CA ALA A 56 21.68 9.80 -2.34
C ALA A 56 22.56 9.92 -3.60
N GLU A 57 22.04 9.50 -4.75
CA GLU A 57 22.76 9.63 -6.03
C GLU A 57 22.95 11.09 -6.43
N VAL A 58 21.91 11.92 -6.27
CA VAL A 58 22.00 13.37 -6.50
C VAL A 58 23.07 14.02 -5.61
N ARG A 59 23.13 13.65 -4.33
CA ARG A 59 24.19 14.13 -3.43
C ARG A 59 25.58 13.69 -3.90
N ARG A 60 25.73 12.44 -4.33
CA ARG A 60 27.00 11.90 -4.83
C ARG A 60 27.47 12.69 -6.06
N LEU A 61 26.59 12.91 -7.03
CA LEU A 61 26.88 13.67 -8.24
C LEU A 61 27.22 15.12 -7.94
N ARG A 62 26.49 15.78 -7.02
CA ARG A 62 26.82 17.15 -6.58
C ARG A 62 28.21 17.24 -5.98
N ALA A 63 28.59 16.29 -5.12
CA ALA A 63 29.92 16.25 -4.52
C ALA A 63 31.03 16.06 -5.58
N GLN A 64 30.77 15.25 -6.61
CA GLN A 64 31.69 15.07 -7.74
C GLN A 64 31.83 16.36 -8.55
N VAL A 65 30.71 17.02 -8.89
CA VAL A 65 30.73 18.30 -9.61
C VAL A 65 31.52 19.36 -8.82
N GLU A 66 31.26 19.50 -7.51
CA GLU A 66 31.99 20.45 -6.67
C GLU A 66 33.50 20.13 -6.59
N MET A 67 33.86 18.84 -6.58
CA MET A 67 35.27 18.41 -6.66
C MET A 67 35.89 18.83 -8.00
N TYR A 68 35.22 18.56 -9.12
CA TYR A 68 35.72 18.92 -10.44
C TYR A 68 35.81 20.44 -10.64
N GLU A 69 34.82 21.20 -10.17
CA GLU A 69 34.85 22.67 -10.21
C GLU A 69 36.06 23.22 -9.44
N ARG A 70 36.36 22.65 -8.26
CA ARG A 70 37.55 23.01 -7.50
C ARG A 70 38.83 22.67 -8.26
N GLN A 71 38.91 21.50 -8.90
CA GLN A 71 40.07 21.11 -9.70
C GLN A 71 40.26 22.05 -10.90
N VAL A 72 39.20 22.34 -11.67
CA VAL A 72 39.22 23.28 -12.80
C VAL A 72 39.65 24.67 -12.34
N LYS A 73 39.15 25.13 -11.19
CA LYS A 73 39.57 26.41 -10.60
C LYS A 73 41.07 26.42 -10.32
N HIS A 74 41.61 25.39 -9.67
CA HIS A 74 43.06 25.30 -9.38
C HIS A 74 43.90 25.25 -10.65
N ILE A 75 43.50 24.47 -11.65
CA ILE A 75 44.19 24.41 -12.96
C ILE A 75 44.22 25.80 -13.62
N ARG A 76 43.14 26.58 -13.50
CA ARG A 76 43.06 27.92 -14.10
C ARG A 76 43.85 28.98 -13.34
N THR A 77 43.97 28.87 -12.01
CA THR A 77 44.56 29.94 -11.17
C THR A 77 45.98 29.65 -10.70
N ASP A 78 46.40 28.39 -10.62
CA ASP A 78 47.70 27.98 -10.05
C ASP A 78 48.55 27.22 -11.07
N ALA A 79 49.55 27.91 -11.63
CA ALA A 79 50.49 27.33 -12.58
C ALA A 79 51.40 26.25 -11.96
N ALA A 80 51.68 26.34 -10.66
CA ALA A 80 52.48 25.33 -9.96
C ALA A 80 51.70 24.03 -9.80
N TYR A 81 50.37 24.11 -9.62
CA TYR A 81 49.49 22.95 -9.62
C TYR A 81 49.51 22.21 -10.97
N VAL A 82 49.47 22.94 -12.09
CA VAL A 82 49.55 22.36 -13.44
C VAL A 82 50.90 21.67 -13.68
N ALA A 83 52.01 22.28 -13.25
CA ALA A 83 53.34 21.69 -13.39
C ALA A 83 53.48 20.37 -12.61
N ARG A 84 52.91 20.28 -11.39
CA ARG A 84 52.87 19.04 -10.60
C ARG A 84 52.00 17.97 -11.28
N LEU A 85 50.81 18.36 -11.74
CA LEU A 85 49.90 17.44 -12.43
C LEU A 85 50.52 16.88 -13.72
N ALA A 86 51.28 17.70 -14.46
CA ALA A 86 52.01 17.26 -15.64
C ALA A 86 53.16 16.29 -15.30
N GLN A 87 53.90 16.53 -14.21
CA GLN A 87 54.93 15.60 -13.71
C GLN A 87 54.32 14.26 -13.28
N ASP A 88 53.24 14.27 -12.50
CA ASP A 88 52.55 13.04 -12.05
C ASP A 88 51.95 12.24 -13.21
N GLY A 89 51.47 12.94 -14.25
CA GLY A 89 50.97 12.34 -15.48
C GLY A 89 52.04 11.89 -16.48
N GLY A 90 53.32 12.19 -16.23
CA GLY A 90 54.42 11.91 -17.16
C GLY A 90 54.42 12.75 -18.44
N PHE A 91 53.73 13.89 -18.44
CA PHE A 91 53.62 14.79 -19.60
C PHE A 91 54.65 15.93 -19.52
N SER A 92 55.33 16.21 -20.63
CA SER A 92 56.19 17.39 -20.76
C SER A 92 55.34 18.63 -21.05
N VAL A 93 55.41 19.64 -20.18
CA VAL A 93 54.67 20.91 -20.31
C VAL A 93 55.05 21.69 -21.58
N ALA A 94 56.22 21.39 -22.18
CA ALA A 94 56.71 22.07 -23.37
C ALA A 94 55.86 21.84 -24.64
N GLU A 95 54.99 20.82 -24.66
CA GLU A 95 54.12 20.47 -25.80
C GLU A 95 52.64 20.82 -25.57
N ALA A 96 52.31 21.54 -24.49
CA ALA A 96 50.93 21.88 -24.15
C ALA A 96 50.31 22.85 -25.18
N ARG A 97 49.67 22.30 -26.22
CA ARG A 97 48.89 23.05 -27.21
C ARG A 97 47.48 23.26 -26.66
N ARG A 98 47.00 24.52 -26.62
CA ARG A 98 45.62 24.83 -26.24
C ARG A 98 44.68 24.24 -27.29
N ILE A 99 43.95 23.19 -26.92
CA ILE A 99 42.88 22.61 -27.74
C ILE A 99 41.63 23.45 -27.46
N GLU A 100 41.07 24.07 -28.49
CA GLU A 100 39.76 24.73 -28.44
C GLU A 100 38.71 23.62 -28.41
N GLU A 101 37.99 23.47 -27.30
CA GLU A 101 36.94 22.45 -27.13
C GLU A 101 35.84 22.68 -28.18
N ALA A 102 35.80 21.83 -29.20
CA ALA A 102 34.61 21.71 -30.04
C ALA A 102 33.49 21.15 -29.15
N ALA A 103 32.42 21.91 -28.95
CA ALA A 103 31.26 21.52 -28.16
C ALA A 103 30.70 20.20 -28.70
N GLN A 104 31.10 19.09 -28.08
CA GLN A 104 30.62 17.78 -28.45
C GLN A 104 29.22 17.65 -27.86
N GLN A 105 28.21 17.99 -28.67
CA GLN A 105 26.80 17.74 -28.36
C GLN A 105 26.65 16.24 -28.11
N ALA A 106 26.56 15.86 -26.84
CA ALA A 106 26.18 14.52 -26.45
C ALA A 106 24.77 14.28 -26.99
N ALA A 107 24.65 13.46 -28.03
CA ALA A 107 23.36 13.02 -28.51
C ALA A 107 22.70 12.22 -27.38
N GLU A 108 21.65 12.80 -26.80
CA GLU A 108 20.85 12.19 -25.74
C GLU A 108 20.20 10.94 -26.34
N ALA A 109 20.74 9.76 -26.03
CA ALA A 109 20.19 8.51 -26.51
C ALA A 109 18.76 8.36 -25.93
N PRO A 110 17.78 7.88 -26.73
CA PRO A 110 16.43 7.63 -26.23
C PRO A 110 16.50 6.67 -25.04
N VAL A 111 16.15 7.18 -23.86
CA VAL A 111 16.02 6.36 -22.65
C VAL A 111 14.71 5.58 -22.81
N GLU A 112 14.80 4.30 -23.12
CA GLU A 112 13.64 3.40 -23.11
C GLU A 112 13.04 3.40 -21.69
N PRO A 113 11.75 3.72 -21.51
CA PRO A 113 11.14 3.69 -20.20
C PRO A 113 11.15 2.24 -19.68
N PRO A 114 11.57 2.01 -18.42
CA PRO A 114 11.57 0.68 -17.86
C PRO A 114 10.16 0.08 -17.84
N ASP A 115 10.08 -1.23 -18.00
CA ASP A 115 8.82 -1.98 -17.98
C ASP A 115 8.21 -1.93 -16.57
N ALA A 116 7.24 -1.03 -16.38
CA ALA A 116 6.62 -0.72 -15.10
C ALA A 116 5.98 -1.94 -14.42
N PHE A 117 5.56 -2.96 -15.20
CA PHE A 117 4.98 -4.19 -14.64
C PHE A 117 6.05 -5.11 -14.01
N SER A 118 7.22 -5.20 -14.64
CA SER A 118 8.34 -6.00 -14.15
C SER A 118 8.91 -5.41 -12.85
N GLU A 119 9.04 -4.09 -12.79
CA GLU A 119 9.48 -3.38 -11.58
C GLU A 119 8.49 -3.56 -10.43
N ALA A 120 7.18 -3.38 -10.68
CA ALA A 120 6.16 -3.55 -9.65
C ALA A 120 6.16 -4.97 -9.04
N ALA A 121 6.37 -6.01 -9.86
CA ALA A 121 6.42 -7.39 -9.38
C ALA A 121 7.67 -7.66 -8.50
N ALA A 122 8.86 -7.23 -8.94
CA ALA A 122 10.09 -7.38 -8.16
C ALA A 122 10.03 -6.63 -6.82
N VAL A 123 9.37 -5.48 -6.85
CA VAL A 123 9.16 -4.60 -5.72
C VAL A 123 8.24 -5.25 -4.66
N VAL A 124 7.12 -5.87 -5.09
CA VAL A 124 6.26 -6.67 -4.20
C VAL A 124 7.00 -7.87 -3.62
N GLU A 125 7.79 -8.58 -4.42
CA GLU A 125 8.55 -9.76 -3.97
C GLU A 125 9.59 -9.41 -2.90
N GLY A 126 10.28 -8.28 -3.04
CA GLY A 126 11.21 -7.77 -2.03
C GLY A 126 10.52 -7.47 -0.69
N GLY A 127 9.33 -6.88 -0.72
CA GLY A 127 8.54 -6.59 0.48
C GLY A 127 8.05 -7.85 1.20
N MET A 128 7.70 -8.90 0.45
CA MET A 128 7.24 -10.18 0.99
C MET A 128 8.31 -10.91 1.81
N ARG A 129 9.59 -10.77 1.46
CA ARG A 129 10.70 -11.37 2.22
C ARG A 129 10.89 -10.71 3.59
N GLU A 130 10.65 -9.41 3.67
CA GLU A 130 10.82 -8.64 4.91
C GLU A 130 9.64 -8.88 5.88
N TYR A 131 8.44 -9.15 5.36
CA TYR A 131 7.23 -9.38 6.16
C TYR A 131 6.44 -10.59 5.66
N PRO A 132 6.83 -11.84 6.01
CA PRO A 132 6.18 -13.04 5.50
C PRO A 132 4.69 -13.14 5.87
N ALA A 133 4.29 -12.56 7.02
CA ALA A 133 2.90 -12.52 7.44
C ALA A 133 2.01 -11.62 6.54
N LEU A 134 2.58 -10.58 5.92
CA LEU A 134 1.86 -9.69 5.02
C LEU A 134 1.73 -10.28 3.61
N ALA A 135 2.55 -11.26 3.24
CA ALA A 135 2.53 -11.88 1.91
C ALA A 135 1.15 -12.40 1.53
N VAL A 136 0.42 -13.00 2.47
CA VAL A 136 -0.93 -13.54 2.25
C VAL A 136 -1.96 -12.46 1.88
N PHE A 137 -1.76 -11.22 2.33
CA PHE A 137 -2.64 -10.08 2.08
C PHE A 137 -2.27 -9.28 0.83
N VAL A 138 -1.00 -9.38 0.40
CA VAL A 138 -0.47 -8.62 -0.74
C VAL A 138 -0.45 -9.45 -2.02
N ASP A 139 -0.28 -10.78 -1.95
CA ASP A 139 -0.25 -11.66 -3.12
C ASP A 139 -1.59 -11.59 -3.89
N PRO A 140 -1.58 -11.20 -5.18
CA PRO A 140 -2.79 -11.12 -6.00
C PRO A 140 -3.54 -12.45 -6.12
N ARG A 141 -2.87 -13.60 -5.91
CA ARG A 141 -3.49 -14.93 -5.96
C ARG A 141 -4.28 -15.26 -4.69
N THR A 142 -3.77 -14.92 -3.50
CA THR A 142 -4.41 -15.27 -2.23
C THR A 142 -5.32 -14.17 -1.69
N ARG A 143 -5.02 -12.90 -1.98
CA ARG A 143 -5.77 -11.73 -1.54
C ARG A 143 -7.29 -11.82 -1.78
N PRO A 144 -7.80 -12.15 -2.99
CA PRO A 144 -9.24 -12.25 -3.20
C PRO A 144 -9.89 -13.33 -2.31
N GLY A 145 -9.18 -14.43 -2.04
CA GLY A 145 -9.63 -15.48 -1.11
C GLY A 145 -9.76 -14.95 0.32
N VAL A 146 -8.76 -14.23 0.82
CA VAL A 146 -8.78 -13.62 2.16
C VAL A 146 -9.89 -12.58 2.29
N MET A 147 -10.09 -11.74 1.27
CA MET A 147 -11.18 -10.76 1.25
C MET A 147 -12.54 -11.46 1.27
N ALA A 148 -12.75 -12.49 0.45
CA ALA A 148 -13.99 -13.26 0.43
C ALA A 148 -14.26 -13.94 1.79
N MET A 149 -13.25 -14.58 2.39
CA MET A 149 -13.37 -15.19 3.73
C MET A 149 -13.72 -14.15 4.80
N SER A 150 -13.09 -12.97 4.76
CA SER A 150 -13.35 -11.89 5.71
C SER A 150 -14.78 -11.36 5.59
N VAL A 151 -15.25 -11.14 4.35
CA VAL A 151 -16.64 -10.73 4.08
C VAL A 151 -17.62 -11.81 4.51
N ALA A 152 -17.35 -13.09 4.23
CA ALA A 152 -18.19 -14.20 4.65
C ALA A 152 -18.27 -14.30 6.18
N LEU A 153 -17.18 -14.03 6.90
CA LEU A 153 -17.16 -14.01 8.36
C LEU A 153 -18.03 -12.89 8.93
N ILE A 154 -17.90 -11.67 8.39
CA ILE A 154 -18.73 -10.51 8.77
C ILE A 154 -20.21 -10.81 8.51
N LEU A 155 -20.53 -11.30 7.31
CA LEU A 155 -21.91 -11.64 6.93
C LEU A 155 -22.50 -12.73 7.84
N SER A 156 -21.70 -13.75 8.17
CA SER A 156 -22.10 -14.81 9.09
C SER A 156 -22.41 -14.25 10.49
N ALA A 157 -21.61 -13.30 10.99
CA ALA A 157 -21.88 -12.62 12.25
C ALA A 157 -23.24 -11.90 12.21
N PHE A 158 -23.54 -11.18 11.12
CA PHE A 158 -24.85 -10.52 10.94
C PHE A 158 -26.02 -11.51 10.85
N ILE A 159 -25.88 -12.62 10.12
CA ILE A 159 -26.94 -13.63 10.00
C ILE A 159 -27.25 -14.25 11.37
N ILE A 160 -26.23 -14.64 12.13
CA ILE A 160 -26.41 -15.21 13.48
C ILE A 160 -27.13 -14.22 14.39
N PHE A 161 -26.76 -12.94 14.30
CA PHE A 161 -27.36 -11.88 15.09
C PHE A 161 -28.80 -11.54 14.68
N ALA A 162 -29.07 -11.48 13.36
CA ALA A 162 -30.39 -11.21 12.81
C ALA A 162 -31.39 -12.32 13.14
N ARG A 163 -30.98 -13.60 13.02
CA ARG A 163 -31.85 -14.74 13.40
C ARG A 163 -32.24 -14.73 14.88
N ARG A 164 -31.41 -14.15 15.75
CA ARG A 164 -31.71 -13.98 17.18
C ARG A 164 -32.63 -12.78 17.45
N ARG A 165 -32.66 -11.78 16.57
CA ARG A 165 -33.48 -10.56 16.66
C ARG A 165 -34.86 -10.68 16.02
N VAL A 166 -35.36 -11.89 15.73
CA VAL A 166 -36.79 -12.08 15.39
C VAL A 166 -37.59 -12.59 16.61
N PRO A 167 -37.76 -11.80 17.69
CA PRO A 167 -38.80 -12.08 18.67
C PRO A 167 -40.12 -11.50 18.12
N GLY A 168 -41.02 -12.38 17.72
CA GLY A 168 -42.39 -11.99 17.36
C GLY A 168 -42.53 -11.35 15.98
N SER A 169 -42.27 -12.11 14.92
CA SER A 169 -43.13 -11.92 13.75
C SER A 169 -44.57 -12.04 14.26
N PRO A 170 -45.40 -10.97 14.17
CA PRO A 170 -46.77 -11.06 14.63
C PRO A 170 -47.40 -12.27 13.94
N PRO A 171 -48.20 -13.11 14.64
CA PRO A 171 -48.89 -14.19 13.98
C PRO A 171 -49.60 -13.55 12.81
N ALA A 172 -49.32 -14.00 11.59
CA ALA A 172 -49.93 -13.48 10.38
C ALA A 172 -51.43 -13.39 10.67
N GLU A 173 -51.91 -12.18 10.95
CA GLU A 173 -53.29 -11.98 11.36
C GLU A 173 -54.08 -12.54 10.20
N LEU A 174 -54.74 -13.66 10.46
CA LEU A 174 -55.59 -14.33 9.51
C LEU A 174 -56.43 -13.25 8.87
N LYS A 175 -56.17 -13.03 7.57
CA LYS A 175 -56.95 -12.18 6.69
C LYS A 175 -58.40 -12.64 6.82
N ARG A 176 -59.15 -12.09 7.79
CA ARG A 176 -60.55 -12.46 8.01
C ARG A 176 -61.25 -12.15 6.68
N PRO A 177 -61.82 -13.14 6.00
CA PRO A 177 -62.59 -12.86 4.80
C PRO A 177 -63.73 -11.92 5.23
N ALA A 178 -63.78 -10.74 4.62
CA ALA A 178 -64.82 -9.77 4.87
C ALA A 178 -66.20 -10.44 4.71
N PRO A 179 -67.18 -10.16 5.59
CA PRO A 179 -68.50 -10.76 5.49
C PRO A 179 -69.13 -10.36 4.14
N ARG A 180 -69.50 -11.34 3.33
CA ARG A 180 -70.33 -11.14 2.13
C ARG A 180 -71.62 -10.45 2.59
N ARG A 181 -71.81 -9.19 2.18
CA ARG A 181 -73.11 -8.52 2.27
C ARG A 181 -74.08 -9.26 1.36
N SER A 182 -75.07 -9.90 1.96
CA SER A 182 -76.26 -10.39 1.25
C SER A 182 -77.03 -9.19 0.72
N ALA A 183 -77.25 -9.14 -0.59
CA ALA A 183 -78.13 -8.16 -1.22
C ALA A 183 -79.59 -8.49 -0.91
N THR A 184 -80.35 -7.47 -0.55
CA THR A 184 -81.82 -7.40 -0.61
C THR A 184 -82.19 -6.15 -1.36
#